data_AF-A0A812TWA2-F1
#
_entry.id   AF-A0A812TWA2-F1
#
_cell.length_a   1.000
_cell.length_b   1.000
_cell.length_c   1.000
_cell.angle_alpha   90.00
_cell.angle_beta   90.00
_cell.angle_gamma   90.00
#
_symmetry.space_group_name_H-M   'P 1'
#
loop_
_entity.id
_entity.type
_entity.pdbx_description
1 polymer ?
#
loop_
_entity_poly.entity_id
_entity_poly.type
_entity_poly.pdbx_seq_one_letter_code
_entity_poly.pdbx_strand_id
1 'polypeptide(L)'
;EGDGEGEIEVTGKDEYGVYEALDNFFMNTWACEKLDAGDDTEDTKIPFCSAQYRWPGFSVKGDDGLNNQGLMTMRLIDFMCGTLSWTLAVVNGGNVGENRDVRETQLIFK
;
A
#
# COMPACT_ATOMS: atom_id res chain seq x y z
N GLU A 1 -16.88 -6.56 -3.49
CA GLU A 1 -16.49 -6.11 -2.13
C GLU A 1 -15.50 -7.11 -1.58
N GLY A 2 -14.47 -6.65 -0.86
CA GLY A 2 -13.54 -7.52 -0.12
C GLY A 2 -14.17 -8.04 1.17
N ASP A 3 -13.59 -9.08 1.77
CA ASP A 3 -14.03 -9.63 3.06
C ASP A 3 -13.10 -9.24 4.23
N GLY A 4 -12.12 -8.37 3.98
CA GLY A 4 -11.24 -7.80 5.00
C GLY A 4 -10.66 -6.43 4.63
N GLU A 5 -9.78 -5.93 5.48
CA GLU A 5 -9.08 -4.66 5.31
C GLU A 5 -7.60 -4.90 5.02
N GLY A 6 -7.02 -4.06 4.17
CA GLY A 6 -5.58 -3.96 3.95
C GLY A 6 -5.07 -2.57 4.31
N GLU A 7 -3.78 -2.46 4.60
CA GLU A 7 -3.13 -1.17 4.86
C GLU A 7 -2.06 -0.88 3.81
N ILE A 8 -1.90 0.39 3.47
CA ILE A 8 -0.92 0.87 2.50
C ILE A 8 -0.13 1.98 3.16
N GLU A 9 1.20 1.86 3.12
CA GLU A 9 2.13 2.87 3.62
C GLU A 9 3.02 3.37 2.48
N VAL A 10 3.10 4.69 2.33
CA VAL A 10 3.95 5.35 1.34
C VAL A 10 5.14 5.98 2.04
N THR A 11 6.33 5.60 1.61
CA THR A 11 7.60 6.10 2.16
C THR A 11 8.53 6.50 1.03
N GLY A 12 9.42 7.46 1.31
CA GLY A 12 10.43 7.91 0.35
C GLY A 12 10.44 9.42 0.18
N LYS A 13 10.89 9.86 -1.00
CA LYS A 13 10.85 11.26 -1.40
C LYS A 13 9.69 11.46 -2.37
N ASP A 14 9.01 12.58 -2.23
CA ASP A 14 8.09 13.04 -3.27
C ASP A 14 8.91 13.63 -4.41
N GLU A 15 9.03 12.88 -5.50
CA GLU A 15 9.65 13.34 -6.74
C GLU A 15 8.62 13.29 -7.85
N TYR A 16 8.62 14.31 -8.71
CA TYR A 16 7.74 14.39 -9.88
C TYR A 16 6.22 14.34 -9.56
N GLY A 17 5.82 14.69 -8.33
CA GLY A 17 4.42 14.69 -7.89
C GLY A 17 3.84 13.29 -7.63
N VAL A 18 4.70 12.31 -7.37
CA VAL A 18 4.29 10.90 -7.18
C VAL A 18 3.35 10.73 -5.99
N TYR A 19 3.45 11.54 -4.94
CA TYR A 19 2.55 11.44 -3.79
C TYR A 19 1.11 11.83 -4.15
N GLU A 20 0.93 12.94 -4.88
CA GLU A 20 -0.41 13.34 -5.36
C GLU A 20 -0.98 12.29 -6.33
N ALA A 21 -0.14 11.73 -7.21
CA ALA A 21 -0.56 10.70 -8.15
C ALA A 21 -1.00 9.40 -7.43
N LEU A 22 -0.24 8.96 -6.42
CA LEU A 22 -0.57 7.80 -5.60
C LEU A 22 -1.83 8.03 -4.75
N ASP A 23 -1.96 9.21 -4.13
CA ASP A 23 -3.15 9.59 -3.36
C ASP A 23 -4.41 9.48 -4.23
N ASN A 24 -4.37 10.10 -5.42
CA ASN A 24 -5.47 10.02 -6.37
C ASN A 24 -5.75 8.59 -6.83
N PHE A 25 -4.72 7.78 -7.05
CA PHE A 25 -4.88 6.38 -7.44
C PHE A 25 -5.56 5.57 -6.34
N PHE A 26 -5.07 5.64 -5.10
CA PHE A 26 -5.63 4.88 -3.98
C PHE A 26 -7.05 5.31 -3.63
N MET A 27 -7.29 6.63 -3.52
CA MET A 27 -8.60 7.17 -3.14
C MET A 27 -9.66 6.91 -4.23
N ASN A 28 -9.34 7.16 -5.51
CA ASN A 28 -10.34 7.10 -6.57
C ASN A 28 -10.45 5.73 -7.25
N THR A 29 -9.36 4.95 -7.31
CA THR A 29 -9.35 3.66 -8.02
C THR A 29 -9.58 2.50 -7.06
N TRP A 30 -9.02 2.56 -5.84
CA TRP A 30 -9.10 1.48 -4.86
C TRP A 30 -10.09 1.78 -3.72
N ALA A 31 -10.74 2.95 -3.75
CA ALA A 31 -11.68 3.41 -2.73
C ALA A 31 -11.06 3.37 -1.33
N CYS A 32 -9.78 3.71 -1.24
CA CYS A 32 -9.08 3.79 0.03
C CYS A 32 -9.60 4.95 0.89
N GLU A 33 -9.43 4.81 2.20
CA GLU A 33 -9.57 5.88 3.18
C GLU A 33 -8.17 6.33 3.60
N LYS A 34 -7.88 7.63 3.49
CA LYS A 34 -6.62 8.19 3.97
C LYS A 34 -6.65 8.28 5.50
N LEU A 35 -5.64 7.72 6.15
CA LEU A 35 -5.51 7.73 7.60
C LEU A 35 -4.63 8.89 8.07
N ASP A 36 -4.80 9.26 9.33
CA ASP A 36 -3.89 10.17 10.02
C ASP A 36 -2.57 9.45 10.29
N ALA A 37 -1.52 9.82 9.56
CA ALA A 37 -0.17 9.27 9.74
C ALA A 37 0.49 9.79 11.04
N GLY A 38 -0.13 10.75 11.73
CA GLY A 38 0.42 11.47 12.85
C GLY A 38 1.29 12.66 12.44
N ASP A 39 1.80 13.39 13.44
CA ASP A 39 2.67 14.56 13.26
C ASP A 39 3.79 14.59 14.32
N ASP A 40 4.65 15.60 14.25
CA ASP A 40 5.79 15.76 15.17
C ASP A 40 5.39 16.46 16.49
N THR A 41 4.10 16.58 16.79
CA THR A 41 3.65 17.17 18.06
C THR A 41 3.65 16.12 19.17
N GLU A 42 3.79 16.56 20.43
CA GLU A 42 3.89 15.65 21.59
C GLU A 42 2.63 14.79 21.81
N ASP A 43 1.48 15.21 21.26
CA ASP A 43 0.17 14.60 21.48
C ASP A 43 -0.23 13.58 20.40
N THR A 44 0.58 13.39 19.35
CA THR A 44 0.29 12.42 18.29
C THR A 44 1.40 11.37 18.12
N LYS A 45 1.10 10.32 17.36
CA LYS A 45 2.08 9.26 17.06
C LYS A 45 3.07 9.82 16.03
N ILE A 46 4.37 9.74 16.32
CA ILE A 46 5.42 10.13 15.37
C ILE A 46 5.20 9.38 14.05
N PRO A 47 5.14 10.08 12.89
CA PRO A 47 4.86 9.45 11.61
C PRO A 47 6.00 8.52 11.18
N PHE A 48 5.67 7.25 10.95
CA PHE A 48 6.60 6.25 10.42
C PHE A 48 6.66 6.26 8.88
N CYS A 49 5.68 6.90 8.23
CA CYS A 49 5.56 6.99 6.78
C CYS A 49 5.05 8.38 6.35
N SER A 50 5.14 8.70 5.05
CA SER A 50 4.68 9.98 4.51
C SER A 50 3.16 10.02 4.27
N ALA A 51 2.54 8.87 4.02
CA ALA A 51 1.10 8.74 3.93
C ALA A 51 0.67 7.31 4.25
N GLN A 52 -0.47 7.15 4.92
CA GLN A 52 -1.07 5.87 5.25
C GLN A 52 -2.51 5.80 4.77
N TYR A 53 -2.92 4.64 4.26
CA TYR A 53 -4.28 4.41 3.75
C TYR A 53 -4.82 3.07 4.23
N ARG A 54 -6.12 3.03 4.52
CA ARG A 54 -6.90 1.81 4.68
C ARG A 54 -7.55 1.45 3.35
N TRP A 55 -7.44 0.18 2.96
CA TRP A 55 -8.01 -0.36 1.75
C TRP A 55 -9.10 -1.40 2.08
N PRO A 56 -10.38 -1.15 1.76
CA PRO A 56 -11.50 -2.05 2.09
C PRO A 56 -11.66 -3.23 1.12
N GLY A 57 -10.77 -3.36 0.13
CA GLY A 57 -10.90 -4.35 -0.94
C GLY A 57 -10.11 -5.63 -0.74
N PHE A 58 -9.43 -5.80 0.40
CA PHE A 58 -8.67 -7.02 0.65
C PHE A 58 -9.62 -8.22 0.69
N SER A 59 -9.23 -9.30 0.01
CA SER A 59 -10.06 -10.49 -0.03
C SER A 59 -9.27 -11.78 0.02
N VAL A 60 -9.72 -12.74 0.83
CA VAL A 60 -9.19 -14.11 0.89
C VAL A 60 -10.20 -15.08 0.26
N LYS A 61 -9.71 -16.14 -0.37
CA LYS A 61 -10.55 -17.16 -0.98
C LYS A 61 -10.08 -18.56 -0.60
N GLY A 62 -11.01 -19.36 -0.08
CA GLY A 62 -10.76 -20.74 0.33
C GLY A 62 -9.86 -20.83 1.57
N ASP A 63 -9.48 -22.05 1.93
CA ASP A 63 -8.76 -22.33 3.17
C ASP A 63 -7.23 -22.27 3.02
N ASP A 64 -6.72 -22.20 1.78
CA ASP A 64 -5.29 -22.22 1.47
C ASP A 64 -4.60 -20.84 1.60
N GLY A 65 -5.34 -19.82 2.01
CA GLY A 65 -4.82 -18.45 2.18
C GLY A 65 -4.57 -17.71 0.87
N LEU A 66 -5.16 -18.16 -0.24
CA LEU A 66 -5.16 -17.43 -1.52
C LEU A 66 -5.84 -16.08 -1.33
N ASN A 67 -5.19 -14.99 -1.72
CA ASN A 67 -5.72 -13.64 -1.58
C ASN A 67 -5.51 -12.81 -2.86
N ASN A 68 -6.05 -11.59 -2.87
CA ASN A 68 -5.94 -10.68 -4.00
C ASN A 68 -4.69 -9.77 -3.97
N GLN A 69 -3.77 -9.95 -3.02
CA GLN A 69 -2.62 -9.07 -2.85
C GLN A 69 -1.72 -9.04 -4.08
N GLY A 70 -1.39 -10.19 -4.66
CA GLY A 70 -0.58 -10.27 -5.88
C GLY A 70 -1.21 -9.54 -7.08
N LEU A 71 -2.54 -9.59 -7.21
CA LEU A 71 -3.25 -8.85 -8.25
C LEU A 71 -3.11 -7.34 -8.03
N MET A 72 -3.30 -6.87 -6.80
CA MET A 72 -3.19 -5.45 -6.47
C MET A 72 -1.76 -4.94 -6.61
N THR A 73 -0.77 -5.75 -6.24
CA THR A 73 0.65 -5.48 -6.50
C THR A 73 0.91 -5.23 -7.97
N MET A 74 0.39 -6.09 -8.87
CA MET A 74 0.55 -5.88 -10.31
C MET A 74 -0.14 -4.62 -10.81
N ARG A 75 -1.33 -4.29 -10.30
CA ARG A 75 -2.03 -3.04 -10.68
C ARG A 75 -1.27 -1.80 -10.24
N LEU A 76 -0.63 -1.82 -9.07
CA LEU A 76 0.20 -0.72 -8.60
C LEU A 76 1.47 -0.59 -9.43
N ILE A 77 2.11 -1.71 -9.79
CA ILE A 77 3.28 -1.70 -10.68
C ILE A 77 2.91 -1.16 -12.07
N ASP A 78 1.76 -1.56 -12.62
CA ASP A 78 1.28 -1.04 -13.90
C ASP A 78 1.05 0.48 -13.86
N PHE A 79 0.48 1.00 -12.77
CA PHE A 79 0.34 2.44 -12.58
C PHE A 79 1.71 3.14 -12.48
N MET A 80 2.58 2.67 -11.59
CA MET A 80 3.89 3.29 -11.33
C MET A 80 4.80 3.25 -12.57
N CYS A 81 4.92 2.08 -13.21
CA CYS A 81 5.82 1.89 -14.34
C CYS A 81 5.20 2.31 -15.67
N GLY A 82 3.92 1.99 -15.88
CA GLY A 82 3.22 2.26 -17.14
C GLY A 82 2.71 3.69 -17.28
N THR A 83 2.27 4.31 -16.18
CA THR A 83 1.74 5.69 -16.21
C THR A 83 2.76 6.71 -15.75
N LEU A 84 3.44 6.45 -14.62
CA LEU A 84 4.35 7.42 -14.01
C LEU A 84 5.82 7.27 -14.44
N SER A 85 6.14 6.27 -15.28
CA SER A 85 7.49 6.01 -15.78
C SER A 85 8.55 5.71 -14.72
N TRP A 86 8.14 5.24 -13.54
CA TRP A 86 9.07 4.74 -12.52
C TRP A 86 9.57 3.35 -12.88
N THR A 87 10.76 2.99 -12.40
CA THR A 87 11.33 1.65 -12.59
C THR A 87 11.15 0.82 -11.32
N LEU A 88 10.50 -0.33 -11.43
CA LEU A 88 10.42 -1.30 -10.33
C LEU A 88 11.82 -1.87 -10.04
N ALA A 89 12.32 -1.67 -8.82
CA ALA A 89 13.63 -2.13 -8.40
C ALA A 89 13.55 -3.41 -7.55
N VAL A 90 12.59 -3.48 -6.63
CA VAL A 90 12.45 -4.60 -5.68
C VAL A 90 10.99 -4.90 -5.42
N VAL A 91 10.67 -6.20 -5.36
CA VAL A 91 9.44 -6.72 -4.76
C VAL A 91 9.86 -7.65 -3.63
N ASN A 92 9.51 -7.31 -2.40
CA ASN A 92 9.76 -8.15 -1.23
C ASN A 92 8.43 -8.52 -0.60
N GLY A 93 8.15 -9.81 -0.49
CA GLY A 93 6.92 -10.32 0.10
C GLY A 93 7.22 -11.20 1.30
N GLY A 94 6.35 -11.14 2.30
CA GLY A 94 6.54 -11.92 3.52
C GLY A 94 5.25 -12.15 4.28
N ASN A 95 5.25 -13.20 5.09
CA ASN A 95 4.25 -13.42 6.11
C ASN A 95 4.88 -13.07 7.46
N VAL A 96 4.32 -12.07 8.13
CA VAL A 96 4.83 -11.52 9.40
C VAL A 96 3.81 -11.73 10.53
N GLY A 97 4.17 -11.36 11.75
CA GLY A 97 3.37 -11.64 12.96
C GLY A 97 3.76 -12.96 13.64
N GLU A 98 3.30 -13.15 14.87
CA GLU A 98 3.66 -14.29 15.73
C GLU A 98 3.29 -15.63 15.08
N ASN A 99 2.16 -15.66 14.37
CA ASN A 99 1.65 -16.84 13.68
C ASN A 99 1.77 -16.77 12.15
N ARG A 100 2.54 -15.80 11.63
CA ARG A 100 2.62 -15.52 10.18
C ARG A 100 1.24 -15.29 9.57
N ASP A 101 0.38 -14.60 10.30
CA ASP A 101 -1.00 -14.29 9.96
C ASP A 101 -1.12 -13.01 9.13
N VAL A 102 -0.17 -12.08 9.28
CA VAL A 102 -0.11 -10.86 8.49
C VAL A 102 0.60 -11.11 7.17
N ARG A 103 0.02 -10.62 6.07
CA ARG A 103 0.61 -10.69 4.73
C ARG A 103 1.11 -9.31 4.33
N GLU A 104 2.37 -9.21 3.94
CA GLU A 104 3.00 -7.95 3.58
C GLU A 104 3.68 -8.05 2.21
N THR A 105 3.62 -6.97 1.44
CA THR A 105 4.41 -6.82 0.20
C THR A 105 4.93 -5.41 0.12
N GLN A 106 6.25 -5.29 0.10
CA GLN A 106 6.97 -4.05 -0.09
C GLN A 106 7.43 -3.92 -1.55
N LEU A 107 7.19 -2.75 -2.13
CA LEU A 107 7.61 -2.40 -3.48
C LEU A 107 8.56 -1.21 -3.40
N ILE A 108 9.69 -1.28 -4.12
CA ILE A 108 10.65 -0.18 -4.22
C ILE A 108 10.76 0.22 -5.69
N PHE A 109 10.56 1.51 -5.95
CA PHE A 109 10.65 2.12 -7.27
C PHE A 109 11.82 3.12 -7.33
N LYS A 110 12.35 3.36 -8.53
CA LYS A 110 13.43 4.31 -8.82
C LYS A 110 13.17 5.10 -10.10
#